data_AF-A0A1H7XCG5-F1
#
_entry.id   AF-A0A1H7XCG5-F1
#
_cell.length_a   1.000
_cell.length_b   1.000
_cell.length_c   1.000
_cell.angle_alpha   90.00
_cell.angle_beta   90.00
_cell.angle_gamma   90.00
#
_symmetry.space_group_name_H-M   'P 1'
#
loop_
_entity.id
_entity.type
_entity.pdbx_description
1 polymer ?
#
loop_
_entity_poly.entity_id
_entity_poly.type
_entity_poly.pdbx_seq_one_letter_code
_entity_poly.pdbx_strand_id
1 'polypeptide(L)'
;MLLRRIFSVMITATGLFLSVDASAGDYIVSYAFDGTTREDVAADATSLLNEEGITKECQYDRSCTIELAKSDLTISIDVRRSSRREVVVYAYGGRSRSAACCYFLGGDRRFAGSLAQPLLRLGIYEGHARKRNEYVQNLPLGLLYLQFSDLR
;
A
#
# COMPACT_ATOMS: atom_id res chain seq x y z
N MET A 1 -11.24 41.13 -66.09
CA MET A 1 -10.72 41.46 -64.74
C MET A 1 -11.88 41.93 -63.88
N LEU A 2 -12.41 41.07 -63.01
CA LEU A 2 -13.42 41.44 -62.00
C LEU A 2 -13.56 40.29 -60.99
N LEU A 3 -13.28 40.60 -59.71
CA LEU A 3 -13.71 39.94 -58.45
C LEU A 3 -13.41 38.42 -58.28
N ARG A 4 -13.02 37.88 -57.11
CA ARG A 4 -13.59 38.11 -55.78
C ARG A 4 -12.72 37.39 -54.72
N ARG A 5 -12.56 38.05 -53.56
CA ARG A 5 -12.11 37.50 -52.26
C ARG A 5 -12.92 36.25 -51.87
N ILE A 6 -12.41 35.33 -51.03
CA ILE A 6 -12.60 35.37 -49.56
C ILE A 6 -11.74 34.31 -48.84
N PHE A 7 -11.19 34.75 -47.70
CA PHE A 7 -10.51 34.03 -46.62
C PHE A 7 -11.38 32.96 -45.92
N SER A 8 -10.75 31.91 -45.38
CA SER A 8 -11.06 31.44 -44.02
C SER A 8 -9.87 30.71 -43.42
N VAL A 9 -9.23 31.38 -42.45
CA VAL A 9 -8.26 30.80 -41.52
C VAL A 9 -9.06 30.25 -40.36
N MET A 10 -9.10 28.93 -40.21
CA MET A 10 -9.59 28.27 -39.00
C MET A 10 -8.51 28.37 -37.91
N ILE A 11 -8.76 29.20 -36.90
CA ILE A 11 -8.01 29.15 -35.63
C ILE A 11 -8.76 28.18 -34.73
N THR A 12 -8.30 26.93 -34.64
CA THR A 12 -8.77 26.00 -33.61
C THR A 12 -8.01 26.27 -32.31
N ALA A 13 -8.64 27.04 -31.43
CA ALA A 13 -8.28 27.10 -30.02
C ALA A 13 -8.74 25.80 -29.34
N THR A 14 -7.84 24.84 -29.17
CA THR A 14 -8.09 23.62 -28.40
C THR A 14 -6.91 23.34 -27.50
N GLY A 15 -7.15 23.32 -26.19
CA GLY A 15 -6.19 22.84 -25.20
C GLY A 15 -6.29 23.55 -23.87
N LEU A 16 -7.47 23.51 -23.24
CA LEU A 16 -7.60 23.79 -21.80
C LEU A 16 -6.62 22.89 -21.05
N PHE A 17 -5.76 23.54 -20.27
CA PHE A 17 -4.81 22.95 -19.36
C PHE A 17 -5.48 21.88 -18.50
N LEU A 18 -5.07 20.62 -18.67
CA LEU A 18 -5.26 19.59 -17.65
C LEU A 18 -4.31 19.95 -16.51
N SER A 19 -4.78 20.71 -15.54
CA SER A 19 -4.11 20.88 -14.25
C SER A 19 -4.07 19.50 -13.60
N VAL A 20 -2.95 18.80 -13.77
CA VAL A 20 -2.63 17.66 -12.90
C VAL A 20 -2.39 18.29 -11.53
N ASP A 21 -3.34 18.16 -10.61
CA ASP A 21 -3.18 18.59 -9.23
C ASP A 21 -2.01 17.82 -8.61
N ALA A 22 -0.82 18.39 -8.71
CA ALA A 22 0.35 17.96 -7.96
C ALA A 22 0.10 18.34 -6.49
N SER A 23 -0.57 17.45 -5.77
CA SER A 23 -0.74 17.59 -4.32
C SER A 23 0.47 16.99 -3.64
N ALA A 24 1.22 17.81 -2.90
CA ALA A 24 2.21 17.32 -1.95
C ALA A 24 1.53 16.35 -0.95
N GLY A 25 2.20 15.26 -0.58
CA GLY A 25 1.73 14.41 0.51
C GLY A 25 1.69 15.15 1.85
N ASP A 26 0.79 14.75 2.75
CA ASP A 26 0.74 15.23 4.12
C ASP A 26 1.80 14.55 5.01
N TYR A 27 2.17 13.31 4.69
CA TYR A 27 3.16 12.52 5.42
C TYR A 27 3.87 11.54 4.48
N ILE A 28 4.99 10.98 4.94
CA ILE A 28 5.76 9.97 4.20
C ILE A 28 5.66 8.63 4.91
N VAL A 29 5.47 7.56 4.13
CA VAL A 29 5.60 6.18 4.59
C VAL A 29 6.81 5.56 3.91
N SER A 30 7.80 5.16 4.70
CA SER A 30 8.87 4.26 4.25
C SER A 30 8.46 2.83 4.56
N TYR A 31 8.64 1.91 3.62
CA TYR A 31 8.22 0.53 3.80
C TYR A 31 9.30 -0.45 3.35
N ALA A 32 9.38 -1.58 4.06
CA ALA A 32 10.20 -2.72 3.69
C ALA A 32 9.45 -4.01 4.03
N PHE A 33 9.73 -5.09 3.32
CA PHE A 33 9.16 -6.39 3.58
C PHE A 33 10.27 -7.43 3.72
N ASP A 34 10.29 -8.10 4.85
CA ASP A 34 11.19 -9.23 5.12
C ASP A 34 10.38 -10.52 5.03
N GLY A 35 10.48 -11.21 3.90
CA GLY A 35 9.83 -12.48 3.66
C GLY A 35 10.66 -13.68 4.12
N THR A 36 11.72 -13.47 4.92
CA THR A 36 12.59 -14.54 5.40
C THR A 36 11.86 -15.40 6.42
N THR A 37 11.64 -16.67 6.07
CA THR A 37 10.97 -17.67 6.90
C THR A 37 11.98 -18.46 7.74
N ARG A 38 11.50 -19.30 8.66
CA ARG A 38 12.40 -20.18 9.45
C ARG A 38 13.10 -21.20 8.57
N GLU A 39 12.43 -21.64 7.52
CA GLU A 39 12.93 -22.57 6.52
C GLU A 39 14.09 -21.95 5.74
N ASP A 40 13.98 -20.68 5.36
CA ASP A 40 15.06 -19.94 4.71
C ASP A 40 16.28 -19.81 5.63
N VAL A 41 16.07 -19.44 6.89
CA VAL A 41 17.16 -19.34 7.89
C VAL A 41 17.82 -20.70 8.11
N ALA A 42 17.04 -21.79 8.20
CA ALA A 42 17.57 -23.14 8.36
C ALA A 42 18.40 -23.60 7.15
N ALA A 43 18.11 -23.07 5.96
CA ALA A 43 18.84 -23.32 4.73
C ALA A 43 20.01 -22.34 4.50
N ASP A 44 20.32 -21.45 5.46
CA ASP A 44 21.28 -20.36 5.31
C ASP A 44 21.02 -19.50 4.06
N ALA A 45 19.73 -19.26 3.79
CA ALA A 45 19.24 -18.53 2.64
C ALA A 45 18.46 -17.28 3.05
N THR A 46 18.43 -16.31 2.14
CA THR A 46 17.60 -15.11 2.24
C THR A 46 16.40 -15.25 1.31
N SER A 47 15.21 -14.88 1.77
CA SER A 47 14.00 -15.02 0.96
C SER A 47 14.04 -14.11 -0.27
N LEU A 48 13.65 -14.68 -1.42
CA LEU A 48 13.47 -13.94 -2.67
C LEU A 48 12.32 -12.92 -2.58
N LEU A 49 11.47 -13.02 -1.55
CA LEU A 49 10.37 -12.12 -1.31
C LEU A 49 10.81 -10.81 -0.62
N ASN A 50 12.07 -10.69 -0.21
CA ASN A 50 12.55 -9.50 0.50
C ASN A 50 12.50 -8.26 -0.39
N GLU A 51 11.87 -7.19 0.09
CA GLU A 51 11.75 -5.90 -0.59
C GLU A 51 12.33 -4.78 0.27
N GLU A 52 13.17 -3.97 -0.36
CA GLU A 52 13.93 -2.92 0.31
C GLU A 52 13.12 -1.62 0.49
N GLY A 53 13.62 -0.79 1.40
CA GLY A 53 13.04 0.48 1.85
C GLY A 53 12.71 1.46 0.73
N ILE A 54 11.47 1.49 0.25
CA ILE A 54 10.96 2.53 -0.65
C ILE A 54 10.11 3.51 0.16
N THR A 55 10.11 4.78 -0.22
CA THR A 55 9.27 5.82 0.39
C THR A 55 8.08 6.16 -0.50
N LYS A 56 6.96 6.52 0.11
CA LYS A 56 5.76 6.98 -0.56
C LYS A 56 5.14 8.16 0.18
N GLU A 57 4.83 9.21 -0.57
CA GLU A 57 4.04 10.34 -0.07
C GLU A 57 2.56 9.94 0.00
N CYS A 58 1.93 10.25 1.14
CA CYS A 58 0.56 9.87 1.45
C CYS A 58 -0.22 11.07 2.00
N GLN A 59 -1.55 11.00 1.96
CA GLN A 59 -2.46 12.05 2.47
C GLN A 59 -3.34 11.49 3.58
N TYR A 60 -3.64 12.31 4.57
CA TYR A 60 -4.54 11.88 5.63
C TYR A 60 -5.96 11.64 5.08
N ASP A 61 -6.69 10.74 5.73
CA ASP A 61 -8.08 10.40 5.43
C ASP A 61 -8.30 9.92 3.98
N ARG A 62 -7.21 9.56 3.29
CA ARG A 62 -7.19 8.97 1.95
C ARG A 62 -6.36 7.70 1.98
N SER A 63 -6.72 6.76 1.12
CA SER A 63 -6.00 5.50 1.04
C SER A 63 -4.67 5.67 0.32
N CYS A 64 -3.60 5.22 0.97
CA CYS A 64 -2.26 5.18 0.41
C CYS A 64 -1.86 3.73 0.12
N THR A 65 -1.73 3.39 -1.15
CA THR A 65 -1.43 2.02 -1.58
C THR A 65 0.05 1.84 -1.89
N ILE A 66 0.69 0.80 -1.37
CA ILE A 66 2.02 0.33 -1.76
C ILE A 66 1.90 -1.07 -2.36
N GLU A 67 2.73 -1.36 -3.35
CA GLU A 67 2.79 -2.66 -4.01
C GLU A 67 4.09 -3.34 -3.61
N LEU A 68 3.98 -4.55 -3.07
CA LEU A 68 5.08 -5.43 -2.75
C LEU A 68 5.17 -6.48 -3.87
N ALA A 69 5.85 -6.12 -4.96
CA ALA A 69 5.80 -6.86 -6.22
C ALA A 69 6.39 -8.28 -6.12
N LYS A 70 7.39 -8.51 -5.27
CA LYS A 70 8.01 -9.84 -5.11
C LYS A 70 7.11 -10.79 -4.34
N SER A 71 6.34 -10.26 -3.38
CA SER A 71 5.36 -11.02 -2.60
C SER A 71 3.96 -11.06 -3.23
N ASP A 72 3.75 -10.34 -4.33
CA ASP A 72 2.43 -10.15 -4.97
C ASP A 72 1.39 -9.54 -4.02
N LEU A 73 1.84 -8.77 -3.01
CA LEU A 73 0.97 -8.15 -2.01
C LEU A 73 0.71 -6.69 -2.35
N THR A 74 -0.52 -6.24 -2.16
CA THR A 74 -0.90 -4.84 -2.16
C THR A 74 -1.26 -4.44 -0.74
N ILE A 75 -0.57 -3.45 -0.19
CA ILE A 75 -0.85 -2.91 1.15
C ILE A 75 -1.53 -1.55 0.99
N SER A 76 -2.67 -1.37 1.63
CA SER A 76 -3.43 -0.11 1.64
C SER A 76 -3.41 0.44 3.06
N ILE A 77 -3.01 1.69 3.19
CA ILE A 77 -2.75 2.36 4.47
C ILE A 77 -3.66 3.57 4.55
N ASP A 78 -4.50 3.61 5.58
CA ASP A 78 -5.37 4.73 5.88
C ASP A 78 -4.95 5.33 7.23
N VAL A 79 -4.47 6.57 7.23
CA VAL A 79 -4.14 7.31 8.46
C VAL A 79 -5.16 8.42 8.66
N ARG A 80 -5.82 8.43 9.83
CA ARG A 80 -6.80 9.46 10.16
C ARG A 80 -6.15 10.69 10.76
N ARG A 81 -6.52 11.88 10.29
CA ARG A 81 -6.08 13.15 10.89
C ARG A 81 -6.79 13.35 12.22
N SER A 82 -6.18 12.88 13.31
CA SER A 82 -6.72 12.97 14.67
C SER A 82 -5.60 13.07 15.69
N SER A 83 -5.92 13.51 16.92
CA SER A 83 -4.95 13.60 18.02
C SER A 83 -4.33 12.26 18.41
N ARG A 84 -5.02 11.15 18.14
CA ARG A 84 -4.56 9.79 18.43
C ARG A 84 -3.87 9.10 17.24
N ARG A 85 -3.88 9.74 16.07
CA ARG A 85 -3.26 9.26 14.81
C ARG A 85 -3.54 7.78 14.59
N GLU A 86 -4.83 7.46 14.38
CA GLU A 86 -5.27 6.11 14.08
C GLU A 86 -4.81 5.69 12.69
N VAL A 87 -4.33 4.46 12.58
CA VAL A 87 -3.88 3.84 11.33
C VAL A 87 -4.62 2.54 11.12
N VAL A 88 -5.09 2.34 9.91
CA VAL A 88 -5.65 1.07 9.45
C VAL A 88 -4.82 0.60 8.27
N VAL A 89 -4.36 -0.64 8.34
CA VAL A 89 -3.55 -1.26 7.28
C VAL A 89 -4.31 -2.46 6.76
N TYR A 90 -4.54 -2.51 5.46
CA TYR A 90 -5.12 -3.64 4.76
C TYR A 90 -4.04 -4.31 3.90
N ALA A 91 -4.18 -5.62 3.71
CA ALA A 91 -3.35 -6.37 2.79
C ALA A 91 -4.25 -7.18 1.85
N TYR A 92 -3.86 -7.25 0.58
CA TYR A 92 -4.55 -7.92 -0.50
C TYR A 92 -3.53 -8.63 -1.40
N GLY A 93 -3.99 -9.58 -2.22
CA GLY A 93 -3.14 -10.24 -3.23
C GLY A 93 -2.55 -11.56 -2.75
N GLY A 94 -1.27 -11.80 -3.01
CA GLY A 94 -0.57 -13.03 -2.66
C GLY A 94 -0.97 -14.24 -3.50
N ARG A 95 -0.33 -15.37 -3.22
CA ARG A 95 -0.51 -16.61 -3.99
C ARG A 95 -1.90 -17.20 -3.81
N SER A 96 -2.48 -17.00 -2.63
CA SER A 96 -3.87 -17.27 -2.30
C SER A 96 -4.74 -16.16 -2.92
N ARG A 97 -5.07 -16.30 -4.20
CA ARG A 97 -6.03 -15.45 -4.95
C ARG A 97 -7.45 -15.42 -4.35
N SER A 98 -7.64 -15.89 -3.11
CA SER A 98 -8.88 -15.74 -2.35
C SER A 98 -9.08 -14.27 -2.00
N ALA A 99 -9.98 -13.63 -2.74
CA ALA A 99 -10.16 -12.18 -2.85
C ALA A 99 -10.52 -11.38 -1.56
N ALA A 100 -10.28 -11.84 -0.33
CA ALA A 100 -10.77 -11.10 0.84
C ALA A 100 -10.10 -11.31 2.22
N CYS A 101 -9.09 -12.16 2.37
CA CYS A 101 -8.57 -12.56 3.69
C CYS A 101 -7.28 -13.42 3.51
N CYS A 102 -6.29 -13.53 4.41
CA CYS A 102 -6.25 -13.30 5.85
C CYS A 102 -4.80 -13.06 6.32
N TYR A 103 -4.36 -11.81 6.27
CA TYR A 103 -2.94 -11.51 6.34
C TYR A 103 -2.42 -11.14 7.72
N PHE A 104 -3.30 -10.79 8.66
CA PHE A 104 -2.89 -10.37 9.99
C PHE A 104 -3.22 -11.42 11.04
N LEU A 105 -2.69 -11.20 12.25
CA LEU A 105 -2.90 -12.08 13.40
C LEU A 105 -4.41 -12.35 13.61
N GLY A 106 -4.77 -13.61 13.88
CA GLY A 106 -6.17 -14.04 14.01
C GLY A 106 -6.86 -14.32 12.67
N GLY A 107 -6.16 -14.14 11.55
CA GLY A 107 -6.72 -14.28 10.21
C GLY A 107 -7.55 -13.06 9.80
N ASP A 108 -7.25 -11.89 10.38
CA ASP A 108 -7.91 -10.65 9.99
C ASP A 108 -7.37 -10.11 8.66
N ARG A 109 -8.24 -9.42 7.92
CA ARG A 109 -7.89 -8.73 6.67
C ARG A 109 -7.22 -7.37 6.88
N ARG A 110 -7.30 -6.83 8.10
CA ARG A 110 -6.76 -5.53 8.44
C ARG A 110 -6.14 -5.52 9.82
N PHE A 111 -5.11 -4.70 9.98
CA PHE A 111 -4.63 -4.24 11.27
C PHE A 111 -5.22 -2.85 11.54
N ALA A 112 -5.60 -2.58 12.79
CA ALA A 112 -5.99 -1.25 13.24
C ALA A 112 -5.26 -0.93 14.54
N GLY A 113 -4.70 0.27 14.62
CA GLY A 113 -3.93 0.69 15.79
C GLY A 113 -3.76 2.21 15.86
N SER A 114 -2.99 2.65 16.86
CA SER A 114 -2.58 4.05 16.99
C SER A 114 -1.09 4.16 16.69
N LEU A 115 -0.70 5.20 15.96
CA LEU A 115 0.70 5.57 15.71
C LEU A 115 1.31 6.27 16.93
N ALA A 116 1.34 5.58 18.07
CA ALA A 116 2.04 6.04 19.27
C ALA A 116 3.57 6.11 19.03
N GLN A 117 4.06 5.21 18.17
CA GLN A 117 5.41 5.24 17.63
C GLN A 117 5.33 5.33 16.11
N PRO A 118 6.34 5.93 15.47
CA PRO A 118 6.33 6.11 14.02
C PRO A 118 6.68 4.82 13.26
N LEU A 119 7.12 3.75 13.93
CA LEU A 119 7.42 2.45 13.31
C LEU A 119 6.33 1.43 13.67
N LEU A 120 5.71 0.83 12.67
CA LEU A 120 4.89 -0.36 12.80
C LEU A 120 5.61 -1.58 12.24
N ARG A 121 5.44 -2.71 12.93
CA ARG A 121 5.94 -4.02 12.52
C ARG A 121 4.76 -4.97 12.50
N LEU A 122 4.37 -5.42 11.32
CA LEU A 122 3.16 -6.21 11.12
C LEU A 122 3.54 -7.57 10.54
N GLY A 123 3.33 -8.63 11.31
CA GLY A 123 3.46 -9.99 10.78
C GLY A 123 2.40 -10.22 9.70
N ILE A 124 2.86 -10.67 8.54
CA ILE A 124 2.02 -11.00 7.39
C ILE A 124 1.95 -12.52 7.28
N TYR A 125 0.75 -13.03 7.12
CA TYR A 125 0.43 -14.45 7.04
C TYR A 125 -0.38 -14.75 5.79
N GLU A 126 -0.44 -16.02 5.40
CA GLU A 126 -1.34 -16.52 4.37
C GLU A 126 -2.14 -17.68 4.93
N GLY A 127 -3.46 -17.63 4.79
CA GLY A 127 -4.35 -18.66 5.32
C GLY A 127 -5.79 -18.21 5.38
N HIS A 128 -6.52 -18.62 6.43
CA HIS A 128 -7.95 -18.36 6.58
C HIS A 128 -8.31 -17.76 7.94
N ALA A 129 -9.48 -17.11 7.98
CA ALA A 129 -10.02 -16.57 9.22
C ALA A 129 -10.60 -17.73 10.01
N ARG A 130 -10.34 -17.72 11.32
CA ARG A 130 -10.90 -18.71 12.22
C ARG A 130 -12.43 -18.68 12.21
N LYS A 131 -13.05 -19.82 11.96
CA LYS A 131 -14.48 -20.07 12.12
C LYS A 131 -14.74 -20.79 13.44
N ARG A 132 -15.45 -20.11 14.34
CA ARG A 132 -15.85 -20.64 15.65
C ARG A 132 -14.62 -21.13 16.45
N ASN A 133 -14.57 -22.42 16.76
CA ASN A 133 -13.56 -23.02 17.63
C ASN A 133 -12.44 -23.74 16.87
N GLU A 134 -12.39 -23.66 15.54
CA GLU A 134 -11.35 -24.33 14.77
C GLU A 134 -9.94 -23.81 15.15
N TYR A 135 -8.95 -24.70 15.11
CA TYR A 135 -7.55 -24.30 15.22
C TYR A 135 -7.05 -24.00 13.81
N VAL A 136 -6.66 -22.75 13.56
CA VAL A 136 -6.07 -22.33 12.28
C VAL A 136 -4.60 -22.05 12.46
N GLN A 137 -3.78 -22.71 11.66
CA GLN A 137 -2.37 -22.39 11.51
C GLN A 137 -2.17 -21.68 10.18
N ASN A 138 -2.07 -20.34 10.22
CA ASN A 138 -1.73 -19.57 9.03
C ASN A 138 -0.21 -19.68 8.75
N LEU A 139 0.14 -19.74 7.47
CA LEU A 139 1.52 -19.79 7.02
C LEU A 139 2.15 -18.40 7.18
N PRO A 140 3.27 -18.23 7.89
CA PRO A 140 3.95 -16.95 7.94
C PRO A 140 4.53 -16.62 6.56
N LEU A 141 4.20 -15.45 6.02
CA LEU A 141 4.81 -14.93 4.80
C LEU A 141 6.01 -14.04 5.08
N GLY A 142 5.97 -13.27 6.17
CA GLY A 142 7.04 -12.33 6.49
C GLY A 142 6.63 -11.24 7.47
N LEU A 143 7.46 -10.21 7.56
CA LEU A 143 7.29 -9.06 8.41
C LEU A 143 7.30 -7.79 7.57
N LEU A 144 6.18 -7.05 7.63
CA LEU A 144 6.03 -5.74 7.02
C LEU A 144 6.47 -4.65 8.00
N TYR A 145 7.40 -3.82 7.56
CA TYR A 145 7.85 -2.63 8.27
C TYR A 145 7.24 -1.39 7.63
N LEU A 146 6.55 -0.57 8.42
CA LEU A 146 6.02 0.72 7.98
C LEU A 146 6.54 1.81 8.92
N GLN A 147 7.35 2.69 8.39
CA GLN A 147 7.90 3.84 9.10
C GLN A 147 7.23 5.11 8.59
N PHE A 148 6.52 5.80 9.47
CA PHE A 148 5.83 7.05 9.20
C PHE A 148 6.73 8.22 9.60
N SER A 149 6.87 9.22 8.74
CA SER A 149 7.55 10.49 9.05
C SER A 149 6.69 11.67 8.64
N ASP A 150 7.06 12.85 9.13
CA ASP A 150 6.38 14.11 8.81
C ASP A 150 4.88 14.14 9.16
N LEU A 151 4.47 13.29 10.11
CA LEU A 151 3.14 13.33 10.71
C LEU A 151 2.96 14.67 11.45
N ARG A 152 2.40 15.66 10.77
CA ARG A 152 1.98 16.95 11.33
C ARG A 152 0.55 16.84 11.81
#